data_AF-A0A453TBI7-F1
#
_entry.id   AF-A0A453TBI7-F1
#
_cell.length_a   1.000
_cell.length_b   1.000
_cell.length_c   1.000
_cell.angle_alpha   90.00
_cell.angle_beta   90.00
_cell.angle_gamma   90.00
#
_symmetry.space_group_name_H-M   'P 1'
#
loop_
_entity.id
_entity.type
_entity.pdbx_description
1 polymer ?
#
loop_
_entity_poly.entity_id
_entity_poly.type
_entity_poly.pdbx_seq_one_letter_code
_entity_poly.pdbx_strand_id
1 'polypeptide(L)' 'WGRFCNWITSTENRLYIGWFGVLMIPTLLTATSVFIIAFIAAPPVDIDGIREPISGSLLYGN' A
#
# COMPACT_ATOMS: atom_id res chain seq x y z
N TRP A 1 18.03 17.04 16.21
CA TRP A 1 16.62 16.59 16.18
C TRP A 1 15.63 17.73 15.92
N GLY A 2 15.72 18.90 16.56
CA GLY A 2 14.74 19.99 16.38
C GLY A 2 14.47 20.43 14.94
N ARG A 3 15.49 20.52 14.08
CA ARG A 3 15.31 20.80 12.64
C ARG A 3 14.43 19.79 11.92
N PHE A 4 14.52 18.51 12.29
CA PHE A 4 13.70 17.44 11.72
C PHE A 4 12.25 17.55 12.18
N CYS A 5 12.01 17.76 13.48
CA CYS A 5 10.67 17.97 14.01
C CYS A 5 9.98 19.17 13.32
N ASN A 6 10.68 20.31 13.23
CA ASN A 6 10.14 21.52 12.59
C ASN A 6 9.79 21.29 11.12
N TRP A 7 10.56 20.45 10.42
CA TRP A 7 10.27 20.11 9.03
C TRP A 7 9.08 19.16 8.88
N ILE A 8 9.00 18.10 9.71
CA ILE A 8 7.89 17.15 9.72
C ILE A 8 6.56 17.86 10.02
N THR A 9 6.56 18.83 10.93
CA THR A 9 5.36 19.58 11.32
C THR A 9 5.21 20.92 10.59
N SER A 10 5.98 21.17 9.52
CA SER A 10 5.89 22.42 8.76
C SER A 10 4.56 22.51 7.99
N THR A 11 3.87 23.64 8.11
CA THR A 11 2.65 23.98 7.37
C THR A 11 2.91 24.47 5.95
N GLU A 12 4.17 24.80 5.63
CA GLU A 12 4.60 25.29 4.31
C GLU A 12 4.91 24.14 3.33
N ASN A 13 4.89 22.88 3.79
CA ASN A 13 5.03 21.73 2.92
C ASN A 13 3.82 21.63 1.98
N ARG A 14 4.04 21.43 0.68
CA ARG A 14 2.98 21.27 -0.33
C ARG A 14 1.96 20.19 0.03
N LEU A 15 2.43 19.13 0.68
CA LEU A 15 1.63 18.10 1.33
C LEU A 15 2.12 18.00 2.77
N TYR A 16 1.24 18.23 3.73
CA TYR A 16 1.57 18.13 5.14
C TYR A 16 1.94 16.69 5.52
N ILE A 17 2.99 16.53 6.32
CA ILE A 17 3.48 15.21 6.78
C ILE A 17 2.91 14.93 8.17
N GLY A 18 3.38 15.68 9.19
CA GLY A 18 3.07 15.41 10.59
C GLY A 18 3.55 14.04 11.08
N TRP A 19 3.40 13.77 12.37
CA TRP A 19 3.84 12.48 12.93
C TRP A 19 3.03 11.28 12.43
N PHE A 20 1.74 11.47 12.10
CA PHE A 20 0.95 10.43 11.44
C PHE A 20 1.43 10.15 10.01
N GLY A 21 1.88 11.16 9.27
CA GLY A 21 2.41 11.00 7.91
C GLY A 21 3.62 10.06 7.84
N VAL A 22 4.43 10.02 8.91
CA VAL A 22 5.58 9.11 9.01
C VAL A 22 5.16 7.64 8.95
N LEU A 23 3.98 7.29 9.45
CA LEU A 23 3.42 5.93 9.34
C LEU A 23 2.53 5.77 8.11
N MET A 24 1.73 6.79 7.80
CA MET A 24 0.76 6.75 6.71
C MET A 24 1.44 6.61 5.34
N ILE A 25 2.49 7.39 5.07
CA ILE A 25 3.17 7.37 3.76
C ILE A 25 3.73 5.97 3.44
N PRO A 26 4.58 5.35 4.29
CA PRO A 26 5.12 4.03 3.96
C PRO A 26 4.05 2.94 3.90
N THR A 27 3.02 2.98 4.76
CA THR A 27 1.97 1.96 4.77
C THR A 27 1.08 2.05 3.53
N LEU A 28 0.67 3.26 3.12
CA LEU A 28 -0.12 3.45 1.90
C LEU A 28 0.66 3.10 0.63
N LEU A 29 1.95 3.47 0.56
CA LEU A 29 2.79 3.11 -0.60
C LEU A 29 2.97 1.60 -0.72
N THR A 30 3.21 0.92 0.39
CA THR A 30 3.32 -0.55 0.42
C THR A 30 2.00 -1.21 0.03
N ALA A 31 0.88 -0.77 0.62
CA ALA A 31 -0.44 -1.33 0.29
C ALA A 31 -0.80 -1.10 -1.18
N THR A 32 -0.57 0.10 -1.70
CA THR A 32 -0.87 0.45 -3.09
C THR A 32 -0.02 -0.35 -4.07
N SER A 33 1.29 -0.47 -3.82
CA SER A 33 2.19 -1.23 -4.70
C SER A 33 1.82 -2.72 -4.75
N VAL A 34 1.59 -3.34 -3.59
CA VAL A 34 1.17 -4.75 -3.51
C VAL A 34 -0.19 -4.95 -4.17
N PHE A 35 -1.15 -4.05 -3.94
CA PHE A 35 -2.47 -4.13 -4.55
C PHE A 35 -2.39 -4.09 -6.08
N ILE A 36 -1.64 -3.15 -6.66
CA ILE A 36 -1.49 -3.03 -8.12
C ILE A 36 -0.90 -4.31 -8.71
N ILE A 37 0.17 -4.84 -8.11
CA ILE A 37 0.84 -6.06 -8.61
C ILE A 37 -0.10 -7.27 -8.48
N ALA A 38 -0.75 -7.44 -7.33
CA ALA A 38 -1.63 -8.57 -7.08
C ALA A 38 -2.86 -8.55 -8.01
N PHE A 39 -3.46 -7.37 -8.21
CA PHE A 39 -4.61 -7.22 -9.09
C PHE A 39 -4.29 -7.57 -10.55
N ILE A 40 -3.07 -7.26 -11.01
CA ILE A 40 -2.66 -7.57 -12.39
C ILE A 40 -2.23 -9.04 -12.52
N ALA A 41 -1.41 -9.54 -11.60
CA ALA A 41 -0.59 -10.73 -11.82
C ALA A 41 -0.60 -11.79 -10.72
N ALA A 42 -1.44 -11.66 -9.68
CA ALA A 42 -1.50 -12.70 -8.64
C ALA A 42 -1.95 -14.05 -9.22
N PRO A 43 -1.32 -15.17 -8.84
CA PRO A 43 -1.85 -16.49 -9.13
C PRO A 43 -3.18 -16.72 -8.39
N PRO A 44 -3.99 -17.72 -8.82
CA PRO A 44 -5.21 -18.11 -8.13
C PRO A 44 -4.97 -18.45 -6.66
N VAL A 45 -5.88 -18.05 -5.78
CA VAL A 45 -5.76 -18.22 -4.31
C VAL A 45 -6.91 -19.10 -3.80
N ASP A 46 -6.58 -20.07 -2.97
CA ASP A 46 -7.56 -20.91 -2.26
C ASP A 46 -8.06 -20.16 -1.02
N ILE A 47 -9.25 -19.57 -1.12
CA ILE A 47 -9.84 -18.74 -0.06
C ILE A 47 -10.49 -19.58 1.05
N ASP A 48 -11.04 -20.74 0.69
CA ASP A 48 -11.81 -21.60 1.60
C ASP A 48 -10.99 -22.79 2.13
N GLY A 49 -9.79 -23.03 1.60
CA GLY A 49 -8.89 -24.11 2.04
C GLY A 49 -9.32 -25.49 1.55
N ILE A 50 -10.20 -25.56 0.54
CA ILE A 50 -10.75 -26.81 -0.02
C ILE A 50 -9.96 -27.32 -1.23
N ARG A 51 -8.82 -26.68 -1.54
CA ARG A 51 -7.97 -26.96 -2.72
C ARG A 51 -8.64 -26.59 -4.05
N GLU A 52 -9.53 -25.60 -4.05
CA GLU A 52 -10.15 -25.02 -5.25
C GLU A 52 -9.76 -23.54 -5.36
N PRO A 53 -8.63 -23.22 -6.03
CA PRO A 53 -8.14 -21.85 -6.06
C PRO A 53 -8.94 -20.99 -7.05
N ILE A 54 -9.21 -19.74 -6.65
CA ILE A 54 -10.01 -18.79 -7.42
C ILE A 54 -9.09 -17.77 -8.11
N SER A 55 -9.23 -17.61 -9.42
CA SER A 55 -8.56 -16.56 -10.18
C SER A 55 -9.17 -15.21 -9.84
N GLY A 56 -8.37 -14.26 -9.35
CA GLY A 56 -8.80 -12.89 -9.09
C GLY A 56 -8.06 -11.79 -9.86
N SER A 57 -7.03 -12.15 -10.63
CA SER A 57 -6.20 -11.20 -11.37
C SER A 57 -6.50 -11.13 -12.87
N LEU A 58 -6.13 -10.02 -13.50
CA LEU A 58 -6.38 -9.76 -14.93
C LEU A 58 -5.65 -10.75 -15.84
N LEU A 59 -4.38 -11.05 -15.55
CA LEU A 59 -3.61 -12.01 -16.38
C LEU A 59 -4.11 -13.45 -16.28
N TYR A 60 -4.94 -13.77 -15.28
CA TYR A 60 -5.59 -15.06 -15.12
C TYR A 60 -7.07 -15.05 -15.57
N GLY A 61 -7.49 -14.04 -16.34
CA GLY A 61 -8.76 -14.06 -17.08
C GLY A 61 -9.99 -13.54 -16.31
N ASN A 62 -9.80 -12.54 -15.43
CA ASN A 62 -10.90 -11.76 -14.84
C ASN A 62 -11.34 -10.57 -15.72
#